data_AF-N8VSM9-F1
#
_entry.id   AF-N8VSM9-F1
#
_cell.length_a   1.000
_cell.length_b   1.000
_cell.length_c   1.000
_cell.angle_alpha   90.00
_cell.angle_beta   90.00
_cell.angle_gamma   90.00
#
_symmetry.space_group_name_H-M   'P 1'
#
loop_
_entity.id
_entity.type
_entity.pdbx_description
1 polymer ?
#
loop_
_entity_poly.entity_id
_entity_poly.type
_entity_poly.pdbx_seq_one_letter_code
_entity_poly.pdbx_strand_id
1 'polypeptide(L)'
;MSEIIKPPTQSVGVAGFKADLYASDIKKIDWHILIHLPKFQMYTVEVAGRQYGHVGNVMEWIMGYVQDRIHSYGEQNFFDEYVKWHDQKGYWKNETIYGELIESQ
;
A
#
# COMPACT_ATOMS: atom_id res chain seq x y z
N MET A 1 -27.65 26.35 33.77
CA MET A 1 -27.78 25.77 32.42
C MET A 1 -26.36 25.54 31.93
N SER A 2 -25.93 24.28 31.83
CA SER A 2 -24.54 23.96 31.47
C SER A 2 -24.41 23.89 29.96
N GLU A 3 -23.64 24.80 29.38
CA GLU A 3 -23.34 24.83 27.94
C GLU A 3 -22.48 23.61 27.54
N ILE A 4 -22.98 22.81 26.61
CA ILE A 4 -22.27 21.67 26.04
C ILE A 4 -21.48 22.19 24.82
N ILE A 5 -20.24 22.61 25.06
CA ILE A 5 -19.32 23.06 24.00
C ILE A 5 -18.81 21.80 23.30
N LYS A 6 -19.15 21.62 22.01
CA LYS A 6 -18.63 20.51 21.20
C LYS A 6 -17.09 20.65 21.09
N PRO A 7 -16.32 19.57 21.24
CA PRO A 7 -14.86 19.65 21.10
C PRO A 7 -14.49 20.12 19.69
N PRO A 8 -13.39 20.90 19.55
CA PRO A 8 -13.01 21.51 18.28
C PRO A 8 -12.80 20.46 17.20
N THR A 9 -13.32 20.74 16.00
CA THR A 9 -13.11 19.93 14.79
C THR A 9 -11.61 19.76 14.56
N GLN A 10 -11.11 18.55 14.71
CA GLN A 10 -9.74 18.21 14.32
C GLN A 10 -9.71 18.07 12.79
N SER A 11 -9.31 19.13 12.11
CA SER A 11 -8.95 19.06 10.70
C SER A 11 -7.55 18.45 10.57
N VAL A 12 -7.48 17.19 10.17
CA VAL A 12 -6.23 16.60 9.68
C VAL A 12 -5.94 17.24 8.32
N GLY A 13 -4.98 18.17 8.30
CA GLY A 13 -4.44 18.70 7.06
C GLY A 13 -3.65 17.62 6.34
N VAL A 14 -4.20 17.05 5.26
CA VAL A 14 -3.41 16.27 4.31
C VAL A 14 -2.56 17.28 3.53
N ALA A 15 -1.31 17.45 3.96
CA ALA A 15 -0.34 18.27 3.27
C ALA A 15 0.00 17.62 1.92
N GLY A 16 -0.05 18.43 0.87
CA GLY A 16 0.16 18.03 -0.52
C GLY A 16 1.50 17.36 -0.77
N PHE A 17 1.44 16.39 -1.67
CA PHE A 17 2.51 15.51 -2.14
C PHE A 17 3.73 16.28 -2.65
N LYS A 18 4.89 16.06 -2.03
CA LYS A 18 6.20 16.27 -2.64
C LYS A 18 6.83 14.91 -2.91
N ALA A 19 6.58 14.38 -4.09
CA ALA A 19 7.35 13.29 -4.67
C ALA A 19 8.61 13.89 -5.30
N ASP A 20 9.66 14.11 -4.53
CA ASP A 20 10.98 14.37 -5.12
C ASP A 20 12.09 13.89 -4.19
N LEU A 21 13.13 13.34 -4.83
CA LEU A 21 14.35 12.71 -4.30
C LEU A 21 14.13 11.33 -3.68
N TYR A 22 14.46 10.26 -4.42
CA TYR A 22 15.69 9.48 -4.23
C TYR A 22 15.83 8.40 -5.33
N ALA A 23 17.05 8.27 -5.85
CA ALA A 23 17.65 7.14 -6.56
C ALA A 23 17.34 6.91 -8.06
N SER A 24 18.26 7.41 -8.89
CA SER A 24 18.32 7.30 -10.36
C SER A 24 18.85 5.97 -10.94
N ASP A 25 18.83 4.84 -10.23
CA ASP A 25 19.29 3.55 -10.82
C ASP A 25 18.61 2.30 -10.26
N ILE A 26 17.53 2.45 -9.49
CA ILE A 26 16.77 1.32 -8.95
C ILE A 26 15.63 1.05 -9.94
N LYS A 27 15.45 -0.21 -10.38
CA LYS A 27 14.29 -0.62 -11.18
C LYS A 27 13.05 -0.01 -10.55
N LYS A 28 12.44 0.94 -11.26
CA LYS A 28 11.31 1.71 -10.76
C LYS A 28 10.18 0.73 -10.47
N ILE A 29 9.75 0.65 -9.22
CA ILE A 29 8.64 -0.22 -8.84
C ILE A 29 7.35 0.54 -9.17
N ASP A 30 6.52 -0.04 -10.03
CA ASP A 30 5.25 0.57 -10.44
C ASP A 30 4.17 0.37 -9.37
N TRP A 31 4.31 1.09 -8.26
CA TRP A 31 3.35 1.06 -7.15
C TRP A 31 1.93 1.40 -7.58
N HIS A 32 1.77 2.25 -8.60
CA HIS A 32 0.46 2.57 -9.15
C HIS A 32 -0.25 1.33 -9.69
N ILE A 33 0.46 0.44 -10.38
CA ILE A 33 -0.12 -0.83 -10.83
C ILE A 33 -0.44 -1.69 -9.61
N LEU A 34 0.52 -1.84 -8.70
CA LEU A 34 0.39 -2.71 -7.53
C LEU A 34 -0.82 -2.34 -6.66
N ILE A 35 -1.05 -1.07 -6.32
CA ILE A 35 -2.19 -0.67 -5.48
C ILE A 35 -3.57 -1.01 -6.08
N HIS A 36 -3.64 -1.17 -7.41
CA HIS A 36 -4.84 -1.57 -8.13
C HIS A 36 -4.97 -3.09 -8.27
N LEU A 37 -3.93 -3.86 -7.93
CA LEU A 37 -4.01 -5.32 -7.97
C LEU A 37 -4.77 -5.86 -6.74
N PRO A 38 -5.81 -6.69 -6.95
CA PRO A 38 -6.55 -7.32 -5.85
C PRO A 38 -5.66 -8.11 -4.89
N LYS A 39 -4.61 -8.74 -5.42
CA LYS A 39 -3.62 -9.51 -4.65
C LYS A 39 -2.75 -8.64 -3.75
N PHE A 40 -2.34 -7.47 -4.23
CA PHE A 40 -1.61 -6.52 -3.39
C PHE A 40 -2.53 -5.87 -2.36
N GLN A 41 -3.77 -5.54 -2.72
CA GLN A 41 -4.78 -5.10 -1.76
C GLN A 41 -4.98 -6.13 -0.64
N MET A 42 -5.10 -7.41 -0.98
CA MET A 42 -5.19 -8.50 -0.02
C MET A 42 -3.96 -8.56 0.89
N TYR A 43 -2.75 -8.49 0.33
CA TYR A 43 -1.50 -8.40 1.11
C TYR A 43 -1.53 -7.24 2.11
N THR A 44 -1.90 -6.03 1.65
CA THR A 44 -1.95 -4.86 2.53
C THR A 44 -2.98 -4.99 3.64
N VAL A 45 -4.13 -5.63 3.37
CA VAL A 45 -5.14 -5.94 4.40
C VAL A 45 -4.62 -6.96 5.41
N GLU A 46 -3.89 -7.98 4.95
CA GLU A 46 -3.31 -9.00 5.84
C GLU A 46 -2.20 -8.42 6.74
N VAL A 47 -1.33 -7.56 6.19
CA VAL A 47 -0.21 -6.97 6.94
C VAL A 47 -0.64 -5.79 7.80
N ALA A 48 -1.44 -4.86 7.27
CA ALA A 48 -1.90 -3.70 8.02
C ALA A 48 -3.04 -4.05 9.01
N GLY A 49 -3.70 -5.19 8.81
CA GLY A 49 -4.81 -5.65 9.63
C GLY A 49 -5.96 -4.62 9.68
N ARG A 50 -6.62 -4.54 10.85
CA ARG A 50 -7.65 -3.51 11.12
C ARG A 50 -7.07 -2.17 11.58
N GLN A 51 -5.74 -1.98 11.58
CA GLN A 51 -5.11 -0.79 12.18
C GLN A 51 -5.14 0.44 11.28
N TYR A 52 -5.15 0.27 9.95
CA TYR A 52 -5.03 1.40 9.02
C TYR A 52 -6.36 1.94 8.48
N GLY A 53 -7.47 1.20 8.65
CA GLY A 53 -8.76 1.64 8.15
C GLY A 53 -9.84 0.58 8.22
N HIS A 54 -11.03 0.98 7.78
CA HIS A 54 -12.15 0.05 7.61
C HIS A 54 -11.81 -0.90 6.45
N VAL A 55 -11.77 -2.21 6.73
CA VAL A 55 -11.45 -3.28 5.75
C VAL A 55 -12.43 -3.27 4.55
N GLY A 56 -13.57 -2.58 4.68
CA GLY A 56 -14.56 -2.43 3.61
C GLY A 56 -14.11 -1.65 2.38
N ASN A 57 -13.07 -0.79 2.47
CA ASN A 57 -12.59 -0.05 1.31
C ASN A 57 -11.07 0.21 1.36
N VAL A 58 -10.31 -0.77 0.88
CA VAL A 58 -8.84 -0.72 0.80
C VAL A 58 -8.32 0.51 0.05
N MET A 59 -9.04 0.96 -0.98
CA MET A 59 -8.60 2.06 -1.83
C MET A 59 -8.54 3.41 -1.11
N GLU A 60 -9.27 3.59 -0.01
CA GLU A 60 -9.26 4.84 0.77
C GLU A 60 -7.98 5.03 1.57
N TRP A 61 -7.27 3.95 1.91
CA TRP A 61 -6.11 4.01 2.81
C TRP A 61 -4.84 3.39 2.22
N ILE A 62 -4.93 2.55 1.19
CA ILE A 62 -3.78 1.81 0.64
C ILE A 62 -2.67 2.75 0.14
N MET A 63 -3.01 3.87 -0.50
CA MET A 63 -2.01 4.82 -0.99
C MET A 63 -1.21 5.43 0.16
N GLY A 64 -1.90 5.89 1.22
CA GLY A 64 -1.26 6.44 2.41
C GLY A 64 -0.45 5.41 3.17
N TYR A 65 -0.96 4.18 3.28
CA TYR A 65 -0.24 3.05 3.89
C TYR A 65 1.06 2.73 3.14
N VAL A 66 1.01 2.62 1.80
CA VAL A 66 2.18 2.34 0.96
C VAL A 66 3.21 3.46 1.12
N GLN A 67 2.79 4.72 1.10
CA GLN A 67 3.69 5.86 1.31
C GLN A 67 4.36 5.82 2.70
N ASP A 68 3.60 5.57 3.76
CA ASP A 68 4.14 5.46 5.12
C ASP A 68 5.14 4.30 5.23
N ARG A 69 4.79 3.13 4.66
CA ARG A 69 5.67 1.96 4.63
C ARG A 69 6.96 2.22 3.86
N ILE A 70 6.88 2.87 2.70
CA ILE A 70 8.06 3.23 1.91
C ILE A 70 8.98 4.16 2.71
N HIS A 71 8.43 5.17 3.40
CA HIS A 71 9.23 6.09 4.21
C HIS A 71 9.82 5.44 5.46
N SER A 72 9.06 4.61 6.16
CA SER A 72 9.47 4.04 7.45
C SER A 72 10.35 2.79 7.29
N TYR A 73 10.09 1.97 6.27
CA TYR A 73 10.71 0.64 6.11
C TYR A 73 11.61 0.53 4.87
N GLY A 74 11.46 1.47 3.93
CA GLY A 74 12.18 1.47 2.66
C GLY A 74 11.40 0.79 1.54
N GLU A 75 11.43 1.41 0.35
CA GLU A 75 10.70 0.96 -0.83
C GLU A 75 11.03 -0.49 -1.22
N GLN A 76 12.31 -0.81 -1.32
CA GLN A 76 12.77 -2.10 -1.81
C GLN A 76 12.51 -3.23 -0.81
N ASN A 77 12.65 -2.96 0.49
CA ASN A 77 12.30 -3.92 1.55
C ASN A 77 10.81 -4.21 1.53
N PHE A 78 9.98 -3.18 1.36
CA PHE A 78 8.53 -3.36 1.30
C PHE A 78 8.11 -4.18 0.06
N PHE A 79 8.72 -3.92 -1.08
CA PHE A 79 8.48 -4.70 -2.30
C PHE A 79 8.95 -6.16 -2.15
N ASP A 80 10.12 -6.41 -1.56
CA ASP A 80 10.64 -7.76 -1.31
C ASP A 80 9.71 -8.57 -0.39
N GLU A 81 9.12 -7.95 0.64
CA GLU A 81 8.11 -8.61 1.48
C GLU A 81 6.86 -9.00 0.68
N TYR A 82 6.38 -8.12 -0.21
CA TYR A 82 5.25 -8.45 -1.09
C TYR A 82 5.60 -9.61 -2.03
N VAL A 83 6.80 -9.64 -2.61
CA VAL A 83 7.26 -10.74 -3.47
C VAL A 83 7.30 -12.06 -2.70
N LYS A 84 7.86 -12.06 -1.48
CA LYS A 84 7.88 -13.24 -0.61
C LYS A 84 6.47 -13.71 -0.25
N TRP A 85 5.58 -12.78 0.09
CA TRP A 85 4.18 -13.10 0.39
C TRP A 85 3.48 -13.70 -0.84
N HIS A 86 3.72 -13.13 -2.03
CA HIS A 86 3.15 -13.61 -3.28
C HIS A 86 3.61 -15.04 -3.60
N ASP A 87 4.91 -15.33 -3.42
CA ASP A 87 5.48 -16.67 -3.58
C ASP A 87 4.90 -17.66 -2.57
N GLN A 88 4.80 -17.27 -1.29
CA GLN A 88 4.26 -18.11 -0.22
C GLN A 88 2.79 -18.50 -0.44
N LYS A 89 1.97 -17.61 -1.02
CA LYS A 89 0.57 -17.93 -1.31
C LYS A 89 0.45 -19.04 -2.34
N GLY A 90 1.40 -19.18 -3.28
CA GLY A 90 1.52 -20.34 -4.17
C GLY A 90 0.40 -20.54 -5.20
N TYR A 91 -0.69 -19.74 -5.16
CA TYR A 91 -1.81 -19.80 -6.10
C TYR A 91 -1.58 -19.01 -7.40
N TRP A 92 -0.58 -18.12 -7.41
CA TRP A 92 -0.27 -17.22 -8.54
C TRP A 92 1.05 -17.55 -9.23
N LYS A 93 1.35 -18.86 -9.38
CA LYS A 93 2.60 -19.33 -10.03
C LYS A 93 2.65 -19.05 -11.54
N ASN A 94 1.48 -18.84 -12.14
CA ASN A 94 1.34 -18.55 -13.58
C ASN A 94 1.19 -17.04 -13.83
N GLU A 95 1.46 -16.20 -12.84
CA GLU A 95 1.35 -14.75 -12.96
C GLU A 95 2.63 -14.07 -12.43
N THR A 96 2.98 -12.95 -13.05
CA THR A 96 4.01 -12.05 -12.53
C THR A 96 3.50 -11.36 -11.26
N ILE A 97 4.44 -10.78 -10.51
CA ILE A 97 4.17 -9.93 -9.34
C ILE A 97 3.24 -8.76 -9.70
N TYR A 98 3.25 -8.32 -10.96
CA TYR A 98 2.39 -7.27 -11.49
C TYR A 98 1.06 -7.76 -12.07
N GLY A 99 0.75 -9.06 -12.00
CA GLY A 99 -0.53 -9.60 -12.49
C GLY A 99 -0.58 -9.94 -13.97
N GLU A 100 0.56 -9.97 -14.64
CA GLU A 100 0.62 -10.44 -16.03
C GLU A 100 0.70 -11.96 -16.05
N LEU A 101 -0.06 -12.62 -16.93
CA LEU A 101 0.06 -14.06 -17.11
C LEU A 101 1.44 -14.40 -17.67
N ILE A 102 2.14 -15.32 -17.01
CA ILE A 102 3.35 -15.93 -17.55
C ILE A 102 2.88 -16.85 -18.66
N GLU A 103 2.99 -16.41 -19.91
CA GLU A 103 2.71 -17.27 -21.06
C GLU A 103 3.66 -18.47 -20.99
N SER A 104 3.10 -19.66 -20.74
CA SER A 104 3.83 -20.90 -20.98
C SER A 104 4.10 -20.98 -22.48
N GLN A 105 5.35 -20.72 -22.86
CA GLN A 105 5.91 -21.15 -24.15
C GLN A 105 5.86 -22.68 -24.27
#